data_AF-A0A7V0S536-F1
#
_entry.id   AF-A0A7V0S536-F1
#
_cell.length_a   1.000
_cell.length_b   1.000
_cell.length_c   1.000
_cell.angle_alpha   90.00
_cell.angle_beta   90.00
_cell.angle_gamma   90.00
#
_symmetry.space_group_name_H-M   'P 1'
#
loop_
_entity.id
_entity.type
_entity.pdbx_description
1 polymer ?
#
loop_
_entity_poly.entity_id
_entity_poly.type
_entity_poly.pdbx_seq_one_letter_code
_entity_poly.pdbx_strand_id
1 'polypeptide(L)'
;ENFHVSCHVCVLGHTQRGGSPTATDRLLASRLGYHAVHALQQGKTDVMVGWSNNHVTYTPLPDTWGKKKPLDAELLKIYRILSS
;
A
#
# COMPACT_ATOMS: atom_id res chain seq x y z
N GLU A 1 23.38 -15.57 25.81
CA GLU A 1 24.78 -15.22 25.47
C GLU A 1 24.77 -13.99 24.59
N ASN A 2 25.62 -12.99 24.90
CA ASN A 2 25.81 -11.86 24.00
C ASN A 2 26.84 -12.26 22.96
N PHE A 3 26.38 -12.52 21.73
CA PHE A 3 27.27 -12.76 20.60
C PHE A 3 27.98 -11.42 20.28
N HIS A 4 29.31 -11.39 20.36
CA HIS A 4 30.15 -10.21 20.03
C HIS A 4 30.18 -9.96 18.51
N VAL A 5 29.00 -9.73 17.92
CA VAL A 5 28.86 -9.41 16.50
C VAL A 5 28.84 -7.88 16.37
N SER A 6 29.80 -7.33 15.62
CA SER A 6 29.82 -5.90 15.28
C SER A 6 28.60 -5.55 14.42
N CYS A 7 27.81 -4.55 14.84
CA CYS A 7 26.60 -4.14 14.13
C CYS A 7 26.44 -2.61 14.11
N HIS A 8 25.78 -2.11 13.06
CA HIS A 8 25.40 -0.70 12.93
C HIS A 8 23.88 -0.59 12.89
N VAL A 9 23.34 0.34 13.69
CA VAL A 9 21.90 0.58 13.74
C VAL A 9 21.56 1.78 12.87
N CYS A 10 20.59 1.63 11.97
CA CYS A 10 20.06 2.72 11.15
C CYS A 10 18.56 2.87 11.37
N VAL A 11 18.13 4.06 11.77
CA VAL A 11 16.71 4.42 11.94
C VAL A 11 16.30 5.34 10.80
N LEU A 12 15.49 4.82 9.87
CA LEU A 12 15.14 5.54 8.63
C LEU A 12 14.19 6.73 8.85
N GLY A 13 13.22 6.61 9.76
CA GLY A 13 12.31 7.69 10.13
C GLY A 13 11.55 8.33 8.95
N HIS A 14 11.47 9.67 8.97
CA HIS A 14 10.67 10.47 8.04
C HIS A 14 11.11 10.39 6.58
N THR A 15 12.34 9.97 6.30
CA THR A 15 12.87 9.82 4.94
C THR A 15 12.00 8.91 4.08
N GLN A 16 11.33 7.91 4.67
CA GLN A 16 10.44 6.99 3.96
C GLN A 16 9.16 7.63 3.40
N ARG A 17 8.77 8.82 3.88
CA ARG A 17 7.57 9.55 3.41
C ARG A 17 7.88 10.62 2.36
N GLY A 18 9.16 10.91 2.13
CA GLY A 18 9.62 11.89 1.14
C GLY A 18 10.14 11.24 -0.14
N GLY A 19 10.69 12.08 -1.03
CA GLY A 19 11.25 11.64 -2.31
C GLY A 19 10.25 11.75 -3.47
N SER A 20 10.77 11.74 -4.69
CA SER A 20 9.95 11.79 -5.90
C SER A 20 9.19 10.47 -6.08
N PRO A 21 7.88 10.51 -6.40
CA PRO A 21 7.08 9.30 -6.59
C PRO A 21 7.62 8.46 -7.75
N THR A 22 7.54 7.13 -7.61
CA THR A 22 7.93 6.18 -8.64
C THR A 22 6.98 6.25 -9.84
N ALA A 23 7.35 5.63 -10.97
CA ALA A 23 6.47 5.55 -12.13
C ALA A 23 5.12 4.89 -11.79
N THR A 24 5.15 3.83 -10.96
CA THR A 24 3.96 3.12 -10.50
C THR A 24 3.07 4.01 -9.63
N ASP A 25 3.67 4.77 -8.70
CA ASP A 25 2.91 5.70 -7.85
C ASP A 25 2.20 6.77 -8.69
N ARG A 26 2.90 7.33 -9.68
CA ARG A 26 2.32 8.33 -10.60
C ARG A 26 1.17 7.75 -11.40
N LEU A 27 1.36 6.57 -12.00
CA LEU A 27 0.33 5.90 -12.78
C LEU A 27 -0.90 5.57 -11.92
N LEU A 28 -0.68 5.07 -10.71
CA LEU A 28 -1.75 4.76 -9.76
C LEU A 28 -2.49 6.03 -9.34
N ALA A 29 -1.78 7.10 -8.97
CA ALA A 29 -2.38 8.37 -8.58
C ALA A 29 -3.22 8.97 -9.71
N SER A 30 -2.73 8.96 -10.96
CA SER A 30 -3.49 9.42 -12.12
C SER A 30 -4.77 8.61 -12.34
N ARG A 31 -4.69 7.27 -12.27
CA ARG A 31 -5.86 6.38 -12.42
C ARG A 31 -6.89 6.62 -11.32
N LEU A 32 -6.45 6.66 -10.06
CA LEU A 32 -7.35 6.88 -8.91
C LEU A 32 -8.01 8.26 -8.98
N GLY A 33 -7.26 9.31 -9.31
CA GLY A 33 -7.79 10.67 -9.46
C GLY A 33 -8.84 10.77 -10.57
N TYR A 34 -8.56 10.20 -11.74
CA TYR A 34 -9.53 10.12 -12.84
C TYR A 34 -10.83 9.43 -12.41
N HIS A 35 -10.72 8.26 -11.79
CA HIS A 35 -11.89 7.49 -11.37
C HIS A 35 -12.66 8.14 -10.21
N ALA A 36 -11.99 8.92 -9.35
CA ALA A 36 -12.67 9.70 -8.31
C ALA A 36 -13.58 10.77 -8.92
N VAL A 37 -13.07 11.54 -9.89
CA VAL A 37 -13.89 12.55 -10.60
C VAL A 37 -15.02 11.89 -11.38
N HIS A 38 -14.74 10.79 -12.07
CA HIS A 38 -15.73 10.05 -12.83
C HIS A 38 -16.83 9.46 -11.91
N ALA A 39 -16.49 8.98 -10.71
CA ALA A 39 -17.47 8.50 -9.75
C ALA A 39 -18.42 9.61 -9.28
N LEU A 40 -17.90 10.82 -9.03
CA LEU A 40 -18.71 11.99 -8.69
C LEU A 40 -19.66 12.37 -9.83
N GLN A 41 -19.19 12.34 -11.08
CA GLN A 41 -20.04 12.59 -12.26
C GLN A 41 -21.18 11.57 -12.39
N GLN A 42 -20.96 10.34 -11.92
CA GLN A 42 -21.98 9.29 -11.87
C GLN A 42 -22.87 9.35 -10.61
N GLY A 43 -22.76 10.39 -9.80
CA GLY A 43 -23.56 10.58 -8.58
C GLY A 43 -23.19 9.65 -7.43
N LYS A 44 -22.01 9.02 -7.44
CA LYS A 44 -21.56 8.18 -6.33
C LYS A 44 -21.07 9.08 -5.18
N THR A 45 -21.50 8.76 -3.96
CA THR A 45 -21.07 9.42 -2.72
C THR A 45 -20.54 8.38 -1.73
N ASP A 46 -19.83 8.83 -0.71
CA ASP A 46 -19.40 8.01 0.45
C ASP A 46 -18.61 6.74 0.09
N VAL A 47 -17.85 6.80 -1.01
CA VAL A 47 -16.97 5.72 -1.46
C VAL A 47 -15.53 6.19 -1.64
N MET A 48 -14.58 5.32 -1.33
CA MET A 48 -13.16 5.45 -1.65
C MET A 48 -12.85 4.70 -2.94
N VAL A 49 -12.15 5.37 -3.86
CA VAL A 49 -11.58 4.72 -5.05
C VAL A 49 -10.32 3.96 -4.65
N GLY A 50 -10.22 2.70 -5.06
CA GLY A 50 -9.06 1.86 -4.80
C GLY A 50 -8.65 1.04 -6.03
N TRP A 51 -7.51 0.37 -5.92
CA TRP A 51 -7.01 -0.56 -6.93
C TRP A 51 -6.88 -1.95 -6.31
N SER A 52 -7.60 -2.94 -6.84
CA SER A 52 -7.58 -4.31 -6.35
C SER A 52 -7.70 -5.29 -7.50
N ASN A 53 -6.94 -6.37 -7.47
CA ASN A 53 -6.91 -7.41 -8.51
C ASN A 53 -6.82 -6.81 -9.93
N ASN A 54 -5.97 -5.79 -10.09
CA ASN A 54 -5.73 -5.08 -11.35
C ASN A 54 -6.93 -4.31 -11.94
N HIS A 55 -7.92 -3.98 -11.10
CA HIS A 55 -9.11 -3.21 -11.49
C HIS A 55 -9.36 -2.05 -10.53
N VAL A 56 -10.07 -1.03 -11.02
CA VAL A 56 -10.62 0.02 -10.17
C VAL A 56 -11.75 -0.56 -9.29
N THR A 57 -11.76 -0.16 -8.04
CA THR A 57 -12.77 -0.57 -7.06
C THR A 57 -13.32 0.66 -6.35
N TYR A 58 -14.60 0.60 -5.96
CA TYR A 58 -15.25 1.62 -5.15
C TYR A 58 -15.68 0.96 -3.84
N THR A 59 -15.06 1.35 -2.74
CA THR A 59 -15.31 0.76 -1.42
C THR A 59 -16.07 1.78 -0.56
N PRO A 60 -17.21 1.42 0.05
CA PRO A 60 -17.89 2.30 1.01
C PRO A 60 -16.91 2.79 2.09
N LEU A 61 -16.93 4.08 2.42
CA LEU A 61 -15.98 4.66 3.37
C LEU A 61 -15.93 3.90 4.71
N PRO A 62 -17.05 3.52 5.36
CA PRO A 62 -17.04 2.75 6.61
C PRO A 62 -16.22 1.45 6.57
N ASP A 63 -16.14 0.81 5.40
CA ASP A 63 -15.43 -0.46 5.22
C ASP A 63 -13.91 -0.27 5.11
N THR A 64 -13.42 0.94 4.85
CA THR A 64 -12.01 1.21 4.54
C THR A 64 -11.10 1.15 5.77
N TRP A 65 -11.61 1.46 6.96
CA TRP A 65 -10.86 1.39 8.22
C TRP A 65 -11.32 0.25 9.13
N GLY A 66 -12.48 -0.36 8.86
CA GLY A 66 -13.01 -1.47 9.68
C GLY A 66 -12.30 -2.80 9.45
N LYS A 67 -11.73 -3.00 8.25
CA LYS A 67 -11.11 -4.27 7.84
C LYS A 67 -9.59 -4.20 8.00
N LYS A 68 -8.99 -5.23 8.62
CA LYS A 68 -7.53 -5.38 8.67
C LYS A 68 -7.06 -6.10 7.40
N LYS A 69 -6.01 -5.57 6.76
CA LYS A 69 -5.34 -6.25 5.64
C LYS A 69 -4.31 -7.25 6.20
N PRO A 70 -4.51 -8.56 6.04
CA PRO A 70 -3.53 -9.55 6.48
C PRO A 70 -2.28 -9.51 5.59
N LEU A 71 -1.16 -9.98 6.15
CA LEU A 71 0.04 -10.26 5.36
C LEU A 71 -0.16 -11.53 4.54
N ASP A 72 0.46 -11.57 3.37
CA ASP A 72 0.44 -12.74 2.51
C ASP A 72 1.30 -13.86 3.12
N ALA A 73 0.66 -14.97 3.48
CA ALA A 73 1.30 -16.10 4.14
C ALA A 73 2.30 -16.82 3.22
N GLU A 74 2.05 -16.85 1.91
CA GLU A 74 2.94 -17.46 0.93
C GLU A 74 4.20 -16.60 0.79
N LEU A 75 4.05 -15.28 0.67
CA LEU A 75 5.18 -14.37 0.59
C LEU A 75 6.07 -14.44 1.85
N LEU A 76 5.46 -14.56 3.03
CA LEU A 76 6.19 -14.79 4.28
C LEU A 76 6.95 -16.12 4.28
N LYS A 77 6.39 -17.17 3.69
CA LYS A 77 7.06 -18.47 3.53
C LYS A 77 8.26 -18.35 2.59
N ILE A 78 8.09 -17.70 1.44
CA ILE A 78 9.17 -17.45 0.47
C ILE A 78 10.31 -16.68 1.14
N TYR A 79 9.99 -15.59 1.87
CA TYR A 79 10.99 -14.81 2.59
C TYR A 79 11.84 -15.66 3.53
N ARG A 80 11.22 -16.54 4.33
CA ARG A 80 11.94 -17.43 5.26
C ARG A 80 12.86 -18.43 4.57
N ILE A 81 12.48 -18.91 3.38
CA ILE A 81 13.28 -19.86 2.58
C ILE A 81 14.47 -19.15 1.92
N LEU A 82 14.28 -17.92 1.44
CA LEU A 82 15.35 -17.18 0.75
C LEU A 82 16.33 -16.52 1.73
N SER A 83 15.94 -16.33 2.99
CA SER A 83 16.81 -15.75 4.04
C SER A 83 17.57 -16.80 4.86
N SER A 84 17.33 -18.09 4.63
CA SER A 84 18.04 -19.21 5.26
C SER A 84 19.23 -19.64 4.43
#